data_AF-A0A9W8YB99-F1
#
_entry.id   AF-A0A9W8YB99-F1
#
_cell.length_a   1.000
_cell.length_b   1.000
_cell.length_c   1.000
_cell.angle_alpha   90.00
_cell.angle_beta   90.00
_cell.angle_gamma   90.00
#
_symmetry.space_group_name_H-M   'P 1'
#
loop_
_entity.id
_entity.type
_entity.pdbx_description
1 polymer ?
#
loop_
_entity_poly.entity_id
_entity_poly.type
_entity_poly.pdbx_seq_one_letter_code
_entity_poly.pdbx_strand_id
1 'polypeptide(L)'
;MSEPIPESIPTSADPRSRRPTKKRALTPRTAQASQVEALFAKPDRDMAIPGSSLSKNPALPPELVANVQGSSAGAGSGEFHVYKASRRREYERLRLMDAEVQKEEDEKEFKTRKEELERRDREKTEKNRAKREKARLRKEKAKKGGTGAGEGCERHGTPVASEGTGKRKFVPSANGLKAGEDGHGEENEGGEVKNVEEIGLVIEDDD
;
A
#
# COMPACT_ATOMS: atom_id res chain seq x y z
N MET A 1 20.06 18.69 57.22
CA MET A 1 20.58 18.03 56.01
C MET A 1 20.98 16.63 56.43
N SER A 2 20.16 15.61 56.14
CA SER A 2 20.45 14.22 56.54
C SER A 2 21.52 13.62 55.63
N GLU A 3 22.53 13.02 56.23
CA GLU A 3 23.67 12.38 55.57
C GLU A 3 23.22 11.15 54.75
N PRO A 4 23.86 10.83 53.61
CA PRO A 4 23.53 9.66 52.80
C PRO A 4 24.06 8.39 53.46
N ILE A 5 23.25 7.78 54.32
CA ILE A 5 23.52 6.46 54.92
C ILE A 5 23.25 5.40 53.83
N PRO A 6 24.09 4.35 53.67
CA PRO A 6 23.92 3.33 52.62
C PRO A 6 22.58 2.59 52.66
N GLU A 7 21.85 2.64 53.78
CA GLU A 7 20.53 2.05 53.93
C GLU A 7 19.38 2.95 53.43
N SER A 8 19.65 4.21 53.08
CA SER A 8 18.65 5.17 52.60
C SER A 8 18.65 5.35 51.08
N ILE A 9 19.20 4.40 50.32
CA ILE A 9 19.00 4.36 48.88
C ILE A 9 17.53 3.97 48.67
N PRO A 10 16.69 4.81 48.04
CA PRO A 10 15.32 4.43 47.79
C PRO A 10 15.32 3.10 47.03
N THR A 11 14.56 2.12 47.53
CA THR A 11 14.47 0.76 46.93
C THR A 11 14.13 0.75 45.43
N SER A 12 13.68 1.87 44.87
CA SER A 12 13.53 2.11 43.43
C SER A 12 14.83 2.22 42.64
N ALA A 13 15.97 2.45 43.29
CA ALA A 13 17.29 2.64 42.68
C ALA A 13 18.24 1.45 42.90
N ASP A 14 17.80 0.38 43.57
CA ASP A 14 18.59 -0.83 43.78
C ASP A 14 18.55 -1.75 42.54
N PRO A 15 19.68 -1.98 41.85
CA PRO A 15 19.75 -2.83 40.64
C PRO A 15 19.49 -4.31 40.92
N ARG A 16 19.52 -4.75 42.20
CA ARG A 16 19.16 -6.12 42.59
C ARG A 16 17.65 -6.30 42.77
N SER A 17 16.91 -5.20 42.93
CA SER A 17 15.47 -5.25 43.02
C SER A 17 14.90 -5.51 41.61
N ARG A 18 14.38 -6.72 41.37
CA ARG A 18 13.67 -7.07 40.12
C ARG A 18 12.26 -6.46 40.07
N ARG A 19 12.05 -5.33 40.75
CA ARG A 19 10.76 -4.64 40.75
C ARG A 19 10.52 -4.10 39.33
N PRO A 20 9.32 -4.27 38.77
CA PRO A 20 9.01 -3.75 37.46
C PRO A 20 9.08 -2.22 37.50
N THR A 21 10.15 -1.65 36.94
CA THR A 21 10.24 -0.22 36.71
C THR A 21 9.10 0.18 35.78
N LYS A 22 8.45 1.33 36.03
CA LYS A 22 7.40 1.87 35.16
C LYS A 22 7.86 1.75 33.70
N LYS A 23 7.09 1.04 32.87
CA LYS A 23 7.43 0.80 31.46
C LYS A 23 7.59 2.14 30.77
N ARG A 24 8.83 2.58 30.56
CA ARG A 24 9.11 3.77 29.75
C ARG A 24 8.75 3.43 28.31
N ALA A 25 8.03 4.33 27.63
CA ALA A 25 7.81 4.18 26.20
C ALA A 25 9.18 4.14 25.51
N LEU A 26 9.53 2.97 24.96
CA LEU A 26 10.80 2.78 24.28
C LEU A 26 10.77 3.61 22.98
N THR A 27 11.82 4.39 22.77
CA THR A 27 12.09 4.98 21.45
C THR A 27 12.25 3.85 20.41
N PRO A 28 11.96 4.08 19.12
CA PRO A 28 12.09 3.05 18.09
C PRO A 28 13.50 2.45 18.05
N ARG A 29 14.53 3.28 18.24
CA ARG A 29 15.93 2.84 18.33
C ARG A 29 16.17 1.90 19.52
N THR A 30 15.63 2.22 20.69
CA THR A 30 15.77 1.37 21.88
C THR A 30 15.01 0.05 21.74
N ALA A 31 13.86 0.04 21.06
CA ALA A 31 13.12 -1.20 20.79
C ALA A 31 13.92 -2.12 19.85
N GLN A 32 14.47 -1.58 18.75
CA GLN A 32 15.35 -2.32 17.84
C GLN A 32 16.61 -2.84 18.55
N ALA A 33 17.26 -2.01 19.37
CA ALA A 33 18.44 -2.41 20.13
C ALA A 33 18.13 -3.62 21.04
N SER A 34 17.00 -3.60 21.76
CA SER A 34 16.59 -4.72 22.61
C SER A 34 16.28 -6.01 21.82
N GLN A 35 15.72 -5.89 20.61
CA GLN A 35 15.50 -7.04 19.73
C GLN A 35 16.83 -7.62 19.24
N VAL A 36 17.76 -6.76 18.81
CA VAL A 36 19.10 -7.16 18.36
C VAL A 36 19.89 -7.82 19.49
N GLU A 37 19.83 -7.27 20.71
CA GLU A 37 20.45 -7.87 21.90
C GLU A 37 19.86 -9.26 22.21
N ALA A 38 18.54 -9.43 22.08
CA ALA A 38 17.89 -10.73 22.25
C ALA A 38 18.30 -11.75 21.17
N LEU A 39 18.55 -11.32 19.94
CA LEU A 39 19.06 -12.19 18.87
C LEU A 39 20.53 -12.59 19.13
N PHE A 40 21.37 -11.66 19.57
CA PHE A 40 22.77 -11.93 19.89
C PHE A 40 22.98 -12.79 21.14
N ALA A 41 21.98 -12.89 22.02
CA ALA A 41 22.07 -13.77 23.19
C ALA A 41 22.25 -15.26 22.81
N LYS A 42 21.82 -15.67 21.61
CA LYS A 42 21.96 -17.04 21.08
C LYS A 42 22.23 -17.01 19.57
N PRO A 43 23.48 -16.73 19.15
CA PRO A 43 23.81 -16.56 17.74
C PRO A 43 23.71 -17.87 16.92
N ASP A 44 23.88 -19.03 17.55
CA ASP A 44 23.81 -20.34 16.88
C ASP A 44 22.37 -20.83 16.63
N ARG A 45 21.35 -20.07 17.05
CA ARG A 45 19.95 -20.45 16.88
C ARG A 45 19.48 -20.10 15.47
N ASP A 46 19.08 -21.11 14.69
CA ASP A 46 18.43 -20.91 13.41
C ASP A 46 17.17 -20.05 13.54
N MET A 47 17.12 -18.95 12.79
CA MET A 47 15.98 -18.05 12.73
C MET A 47 15.12 -18.36 11.49
N ALA A 48 13.86 -18.71 11.71
CA ALA A 48 12.88 -18.81 10.63
C ALA A 48 12.47 -17.40 10.17
N ILE A 49 12.98 -16.98 9.01
CA ILE A 49 12.44 -15.80 8.32
C ILE A 49 11.06 -16.21 7.81
N PRO A 50 9.96 -15.51 8.19
CA PRO A 50 8.65 -15.85 7.68
C PRO A 50 8.67 -15.67 6.15
N GLY A 51 8.40 -16.76 5.44
CA GLY A 51 8.20 -16.71 3.99
C GLY A 51 6.95 -15.90 3.65
N SER A 52 6.71 -15.69 2.34
CA SER A 52 5.44 -15.12 1.88
C SER A 52 4.29 -15.97 2.44
N SER A 53 3.35 -15.35 3.16
CA SER A 53 2.21 -16.07 3.72
C SER A 53 1.44 -16.76 2.59
N LEU A 54 1.22 -18.07 2.70
CA LEU A 54 0.42 -18.83 1.76
C LEU A 54 -0.99 -18.19 1.63
N SER A 55 -1.53 -18.20 0.41
CA SER A 55 -2.92 -17.79 0.16
C SER A 55 -3.85 -18.76 0.90
N LYS A 56 -4.94 -18.22 1.45
CA LYS A 56 -5.91 -19.00 2.20
C LYS A 56 -6.88 -19.58 1.19
N ASN A 57 -6.51 -20.71 0.58
CA ASN A 57 -7.36 -21.41 -0.36
C ASN A 57 -8.36 -22.26 0.43
N PRO A 58 -9.63 -22.36 0.00
CA PRO A 58 -10.59 -23.25 0.63
C PRO A 58 -10.11 -24.70 0.49
N ALA A 59 -10.36 -25.53 1.51
CA ALA A 59 -10.06 -26.94 1.43
C ALA A 59 -10.88 -27.59 0.30
N LEU A 60 -10.24 -28.45 -0.49
CA LEU A 60 -10.93 -29.19 -1.54
C LEU A 60 -12.05 -30.05 -0.92
N PRO A 61 -13.23 -30.12 -1.56
CA PRO A 61 -14.29 -31.01 -1.10
C PRO A 61 -13.80 -32.46 -1.13
N PRO A 62 -14.16 -33.29 -0.15
CA PRO A 62 -13.79 -34.70 -0.16
C PRO A 62 -14.49 -35.43 -1.32
N GLU A 63 -13.73 -36.25 -2.05
CA GLU A 63 -14.21 -37.02 -3.21
C GLU A 63 -15.30 -38.04 -2.84
N LEU A 64 -15.18 -38.68 -1.67
CA LEU A 64 -16.10 -39.73 -1.23
C LEU A 64 -16.64 -39.41 0.15
N VAL A 65 -17.96 -39.34 0.26
CA VAL A 65 -18.67 -39.23 1.53
C VAL A 65 -19.24 -40.61 1.85
N ALA A 66 -18.62 -41.32 2.80
CA ALA A 66 -19.02 -42.69 3.15
C ALA A 66 -20.33 -42.78 3.96
N ASN A 67 -20.80 -41.67 4.53
CA ASN A 67 -21.89 -41.64 5.51
C ASN A 67 -23.23 -41.16 4.91
N VAL A 68 -23.46 -41.41 3.62
CA VAL A 68 -24.70 -40.97 2.95
C VAL A 68 -25.82 -41.96 3.29
N GLN A 69 -26.78 -41.50 4.11
CA GLN A 69 -28.01 -42.23 4.39
C GLN A 69 -28.90 -42.27 3.13
N GLY A 70 -29.69 -43.33 2.95
CA GLY A 70 -30.48 -43.54 1.72
C GLY A 70 -31.43 -42.37 1.39
N SER A 71 -31.71 -42.16 0.11
CA SER A 71 -32.42 -40.96 -0.38
C SER A 71 -33.85 -40.79 0.14
N SER A 72 -34.51 -41.87 0.56
CA SER A 72 -35.85 -41.85 1.15
C SER A 72 -35.84 -41.89 2.68
N ALA A 73 -34.66 -41.91 3.30
CA ALA A 73 -34.57 -41.96 4.75
C ALA A 73 -34.83 -40.57 5.36
N GLY A 74 -35.50 -40.53 6.51
CA GLY A 74 -35.87 -39.27 7.17
C GLY A 74 -34.66 -38.46 7.68
N ALA A 75 -34.91 -37.19 8.00
CA ALA A 75 -33.89 -36.29 8.55
C ALA A 75 -33.37 -36.80 9.91
N GLY A 76 -32.08 -37.11 9.99
CA GLY A 76 -31.41 -37.46 11.24
C GLY A 76 -31.12 -36.24 12.11
N SER A 77 -30.85 -36.44 13.40
CA SER A 77 -30.51 -35.36 14.34
C SER A 77 -29.21 -34.62 14.00
N GLY A 78 -28.30 -35.26 13.26
CA GLY A 78 -27.04 -34.67 12.81
C GLY A 78 -27.13 -33.89 11.50
N GLU A 79 -28.21 -34.02 10.74
CA GLU A 79 -28.32 -33.47 9.38
C GLU A 79 -28.25 -31.94 9.37
N PHE A 80 -28.84 -31.29 10.37
CA PHE A 80 -28.76 -29.84 10.54
C PHE A 80 -27.31 -29.34 10.65
N HIS A 81 -26.46 -30.06 11.38
CA HIS A 81 -25.06 -29.68 11.55
C HIS A 81 -24.24 -29.93 10.29
N VAL A 82 -24.56 -30.99 9.53
CA VAL A 82 -23.95 -31.26 8.23
C VAL A 82 -24.26 -30.12 7.26
N TYR A 83 -25.53 -29.71 7.14
CA TYR A 83 -25.94 -28.57 6.32
C TYR A 83 -25.28 -27.26 6.77
N LYS A 84 -25.25 -26.97 8.08
CA LYS A 84 -24.60 -25.76 8.61
C LYS A 84 -23.12 -25.70 8.25
N ALA A 85 -22.42 -26.84 8.34
CA ALA A 85 -21.01 -26.93 7.99
C ALA A 85 -20.79 -26.81 6.47
N SER A 86 -21.59 -27.48 5.64
CA SER A 86 -21.47 -27.42 4.19
C SER A 86 -21.77 -26.02 3.66
N ARG A 87 -22.86 -25.38 4.14
CA ARG A 87 -23.22 -24.01 3.77
C ARG A 87 -22.15 -23.00 4.13
N ARG A 88 -21.54 -23.14 5.32
CA ARG A 88 -20.43 -22.27 5.74
C ARG A 88 -19.21 -22.44 4.82
N ARG A 89 -18.82 -23.68 4.51
CA ARG A 89 -17.71 -23.96 3.58
C ARG A 89 -17.99 -23.37 2.20
N GLU A 90 -19.23 -23.47 1.71
CA GLU A 90 -19.60 -22.95 0.40
C GLU A 90 -19.61 -21.42 0.35
N TYR A 91 -20.11 -20.75 1.38
CA TYR A 91 -20.03 -19.28 1.48
C TYR A 91 -18.59 -18.79 1.60
N GLU A 92 -17.75 -19.49 2.36
CA GLU A 92 -16.32 -19.18 2.43
C GLU A 92 -15.64 -19.37 1.06
N ARG A 93 -15.98 -20.44 0.32
CA ARG A 93 -15.49 -20.70 -1.04
C ARG A 93 -15.90 -19.60 -2.03
N LEU A 94 -17.20 -19.26 -2.10
CA LEU A 94 -17.71 -18.22 -2.98
C LEU A 94 -17.08 -16.85 -2.65
N ARG A 95 -17.01 -16.49 -1.37
CA ARG A 95 -16.38 -15.24 -0.93
C ARG A 95 -14.91 -15.14 -1.34
N LEU A 96 -14.16 -16.24 -1.25
CA LEU A 96 -12.75 -16.26 -1.67
C LEU A 96 -12.62 -16.11 -3.18
N MET A 97 -13.45 -16.82 -3.95
CA MET A 97 -13.48 -16.69 -5.41
C MET A 97 -13.81 -15.26 -5.85
N ASP A 98 -14.85 -14.64 -5.28
CA ASP A 98 -15.22 -13.26 -5.59
C ASP A 98 -14.09 -12.28 -5.23
N ALA A 99 -13.44 -12.47 -4.08
CA ALA A 99 -12.32 -11.64 -3.65
C ALA A 99 -11.06 -11.83 -4.52
N GLU A 100 -10.86 -13.01 -5.10
CA GLU A 100 -9.77 -13.27 -6.06
C GLU A 100 -10.04 -12.57 -7.38
N VAL A 101 -11.26 -12.68 -7.91
CA VAL A 101 -11.68 -11.99 -9.15
C VAL A 101 -11.51 -10.48 -9.01
N GLN A 102 -12.01 -9.88 -7.92
CA GLN A 102 -11.84 -8.44 -7.66
C GLN A 102 -10.37 -8.02 -7.62
N LYS A 103 -9.51 -8.77 -6.94
CA LYS A 103 -8.06 -8.48 -6.89
C LYS A 103 -7.42 -8.57 -8.27
N GLU A 104 -7.78 -9.57 -9.07
CA GLU A 104 -7.25 -9.70 -10.41
C GLU A 104 -7.66 -8.53 -11.31
N GLU A 105 -8.91 -8.08 -11.21
CA GLU A 105 -9.40 -6.91 -11.93
C GLU A 105 -8.66 -5.64 -11.49
N ASP A 106 -8.55 -5.40 -10.19
CA ASP A 106 -7.80 -4.27 -9.62
C ASP A 106 -6.33 -4.28 -10.05
N GLU A 107 -5.69 -5.45 -10.05
CA GLU A 107 -4.31 -5.61 -10.52
C GLU A 107 -4.17 -5.33 -12.02
N LYS A 108 -5.11 -5.79 -12.85
CA LYS A 108 -5.12 -5.53 -14.30
C LYS A 108 -5.29 -4.04 -14.56
N GLU A 109 -6.21 -3.38 -13.88
CA GLU A 109 -6.41 -1.93 -13.96
C GLU A 109 -5.17 -1.15 -13.48
N PHE A 110 -4.56 -1.58 -12.39
CA PHE A 110 -3.36 -0.93 -11.87
C PHE A 110 -2.18 -1.07 -12.83
N LYS A 111 -1.97 -2.26 -13.40
CA LYS A 111 -0.91 -2.53 -14.39
C LYS A 111 -1.09 -1.66 -15.63
N THR A 112 -2.30 -1.61 -16.21
CA THR A 112 -2.58 -0.78 -17.39
C THR A 112 -2.38 0.70 -17.10
N ARG A 113 -2.92 1.22 -15.98
CA ARG A 113 -2.72 2.63 -15.57
C ARG A 113 -1.23 2.96 -15.38
N LYS A 114 -0.47 2.07 -14.76
CA LYS A 114 0.99 2.24 -14.54
C LYS A 114 1.75 2.30 -15.87
N GLU A 115 1.45 1.39 -16.79
CA GLU A 115 2.09 1.35 -18.11
C GLU A 115 1.79 2.59 -18.93
N GLU A 116 0.55 3.09 -18.89
CA GLU A 116 0.19 4.34 -19.58
C GLU A 116 0.93 5.56 -19.02
N LEU A 117 1.02 5.67 -17.70
CA LEU A 117 1.77 6.75 -17.05
C LEU A 117 3.24 6.67 -17.42
N GLU A 118 3.83 5.47 -17.34
CA GLU A 118 5.22 5.26 -17.72
C GLU A 118 5.46 5.59 -19.20
N ARG A 119 4.53 5.23 -20.10
CA ARG A 119 4.60 5.60 -21.53
C ARG A 119 4.56 7.12 -21.71
N ARG A 120 3.62 7.82 -21.06
CA ARG A 120 3.52 9.29 -21.13
C ARG A 120 4.80 9.97 -20.63
N ASP A 121 5.42 9.43 -19.58
CA ASP A 121 6.65 9.97 -19.03
C ASP A 121 7.87 9.66 -19.92
N ARG A 122 7.95 8.45 -20.50
CA ARG A 122 8.95 8.09 -21.51
C ARG A 122 8.86 9.00 -22.74
N GLU A 123 7.68 9.22 -23.29
CA GLU A 123 7.48 10.10 -24.44
C GLU A 123 7.94 11.55 -24.14
N LYS A 124 7.62 12.08 -22.95
CA LYS A 124 8.06 13.44 -22.53
C LYS A 124 9.57 13.50 -22.36
N THR A 125 10.16 12.49 -21.72
CA THR A 125 11.61 12.44 -21.48
C THR A 125 12.40 12.25 -22.77
N GLU A 126 11.95 11.41 -23.70
CA GLU A 126 12.53 11.20 -25.02
C GLU A 126 12.47 12.46 -25.88
N LYS A 127 11.31 13.14 -25.95
CA LYS A 127 11.17 14.43 -26.65
C LYS A 127 12.16 15.47 -26.12
N ASN A 128 12.33 15.54 -24.80
CA ASN A 128 13.29 16.45 -24.16
C ASN A 128 14.75 16.04 -24.39
N ARG A 129 15.04 14.74 -24.40
CA ARG A 129 16.37 14.18 -24.70
C ARG A 129 16.77 14.49 -26.14
N ALA A 130 15.89 14.24 -27.11
CA ALA A 130 16.11 14.55 -28.52
C ALA A 130 16.35 16.05 -28.76
N LYS A 131 15.60 16.94 -28.06
CA LYS A 131 15.85 18.39 -28.10
C LYS A 131 17.25 18.75 -27.59
N ARG A 132 17.70 18.14 -26.47
CA ARG A 132 19.03 18.37 -25.91
C ARG A 132 20.14 17.82 -26.80
N GLU A 133 19.96 16.64 -27.38
CA GLU A 133 20.94 16.02 -28.30
C GLU A 133 21.07 16.83 -29.60
N LYS A 134 19.97 17.28 -30.18
CA LYS A 134 19.99 18.19 -31.35
C LYS A 134 20.72 19.49 -31.03
N ALA A 135 20.51 20.06 -29.85
CA ALA A 135 21.24 21.25 -29.40
C ALA A 135 22.74 20.97 -29.17
N ARG A 136 23.10 19.79 -28.63
CA ARG A 136 24.50 19.36 -28.44
C ARG A 136 25.20 19.22 -29.78
N LEU A 137 24.59 18.52 -30.73
CA LEU A 137 25.13 18.33 -32.08
C LEU A 137 25.30 19.67 -32.82
N ARG A 138 24.35 20.60 -32.69
CA ARG A 138 24.50 21.96 -33.26
C ARG A 138 25.69 22.71 -32.67
N LYS A 139 25.90 22.63 -31.35
CA LYS A 139 27.04 23.26 -30.66
C LYS A 139 28.37 22.61 -31.07
N GLU A 140 28.42 21.28 -31.17
CA GLU A 140 29.61 20.55 -31.63
C GLU A 140 29.95 20.90 -33.08
N LYS A 141 28.96 20.99 -33.97
CA LYS A 141 29.15 21.43 -35.36
C LYS A 141 29.62 22.88 -35.45
N ALA A 142 29.07 23.80 -34.66
CA ALA A 142 29.53 25.19 -34.61
C ALA A 142 30.97 25.30 -34.10
N LYS A 143 31.38 24.48 -33.13
CA LYS A 143 32.77 24.42 -32.66
C LYS A 143 33.74 23.83 -33.68
N LYS A 144 33.32 22.84 -34.47
CA LYS A 144 34.13 22.25 -35.56
C LYS A 144 34.17 23.11 -36.83
N GLY A 145 33.13 23.89 -37.11
CA GLY A 145 33.08 24.81 -38.25
C GLY A 145 33.68 26.20 -37.96
N GLY A 146 33.92 26.53 -36.69
CA GLY A 146 34.44 27.83 -36.24
C GLY A 146 35.96 28.00 -36.33
N THR A 147 36.69 27.09 -36.98
CA THR A 147 38.15 27.24 -37.20
C THR A 147 38.50 27.70 -38.62
N GLY A 148 37.54 28.12 -39.44
CA GLY A 148 37.83 28.70 -40.74
C GLY A 148 36.60 29.23 -41.45
N ALA A 149 36.37 30.55 -41.33
CA ALA A 149 35.76 31.45 -42.31
C ALA A 149 35.09 32.60 -41.56
N GLY A 150 35.73 33.76 -41.60
CA GLY A 150 35.05 35.02 -41.32
C GLY A 150 34.11 35.41 -42.46
N GLU A 151 33.24 36.37 -42.12
CA GLU A 151 32.53 37.29 -43.00
C GLU A 151 31.10 36.91 -43.47
N GLY A 152 30.12 37.54 -42.81
CA GLY A 152 28.98 38.23 -43.42
C GLY A 152 27.80 37.40 -43.97
N CYS A 153 26.62 37.53 -43.34
CA CYS A 153 25.36 37.83 -44.03
C CYS A 153 24.22 38.06 -43.02
N GLU A 154 23.71 39.29 -42.96
CA GLU A 154 22.43 39.63 -42.35
C GLU A 154 21.26 39.09 -43.18
N ARG A 155 20.17 38.66 -42.54
CA ARG A 155 18.81 38.87 -43.06
C ARG A 155 17.73 38.75 -41.97
N HIS A 156 16.91 39.79 -41.98
CA HIS A 156 15.72 40.10 -41.19
C HIS A 156 14.64 39.00 -41.14
N GLY A 157 14.15 38.71 -39.92
CA GLY A 157 12.76 38.95 -39.48
C GLY A 157 11.59 38.09 -39.99
N THR A 158 10.94 37.36 -39.08
CA THR A 158 9.47 37.37 -38.93
C THR A 158 9.06 36.94 -37.50
N PRO A 159 8.14 37.66 -36.81
CA PRO A 159 7.82 37.44 -35.41
C PRO A 159 6.52 36.63 -35.25
N VAL A 160 6.51 35.60 -34.39
CA VAL A 160 5.25 35.05 -33.85
C VAL A 160 5.46 34.73 -32.37
N ALA A 161 4.56 35.28 -31.57
CA ALA A 161 4.53 35.31 -30.12
C ALA A 161 4.31 33.93 -29.47
N SER A 162 4.98 33.69 -28.35
CA SER A 162 4.35 33.06 -27.18
C SER A 162 5.14 33.40 -25.92
N GLU A 163 4.58 34.32 -25.16
CA GLU A 163 4.52 34.38 -23.70
C GLU A 163 5.74 33.90 -22.90
N GLY A 164 6.39 34.89 -22.27
CA GLY A 164 7.44 34.67 -21.30
C GLY A 164 6.95 33.87 -20.09
N THR A 165 7.66 32.79 -19.80
CA THR A 165 7.78 32.30 -18.43
C THR A 165 9.26 32.28 -18.09
N GLY A 166 9.66 33.30 -17.33
CA GLY A 166 10.99 33.43 -16.77
C GLY A 166 11.37 32.19 -15.98
N LYS A 167 12.63 31.78 -16.13
CA LYS A 167 13.26 30.73 -15.33
C LYS A 167 13.21 31.15 -13.86
N ARG A 168 12.21 30.69 -13.11
CA ARG A 168 12.26 30.73 -11.65
C ARG A 168 13.16 29.59 -11.18
N LYS A 169 14.35 29.96 -10.67
CA LYS A 169 15.17 29.04 -9.88
C LYS A 169 14.36 28.64 -8.65
N PHE A 170 14.19 27.34 -8.44
CA PHE A 170 13.52 26.80 -7.27
C PHE A 170 14.43 27.03 -6.05
N VAL A 171 13.98 27.89 -5.14
CA VAL A 171 14.59 28.06 -3.81
C VAL A 171 13.62 27.41 -2.83
N PRO A 172 14.06 26.51 -1.92
CA PRO A 172 13.15 25.89 -0.97
C PRO A 172 12.65 26.97 0.01
N SER A 173 11.34 27.23 -0.01
CA SER A 173 10.70 28.18 0.90
C SER A 173 10.66 27.60 2.31
N ALA A 174 11.49 28.12 3.20
CA ALA A 174 11.34 27.94 4.63
C ALA A 174 10.35 29.00 5.15
N ASN A 175 9.30 28.53 5.82
CA ASN A 175 8.21 29.25 6.49
C ASN A 175 7.00 29.70 5.65
N GLY A 176 5.83 29.19 6.06
CA GLY A 176 4.55 29.87 5.90
C GLY A 176 3.35 28.96 5.65
N LEU A 177 2.78 28.33 6.70
CA LEU A 177 1.39 27.85 6.68
C LEU A 177 0.66 28.28 7.97
N LYS A 178 -0.04 29.41 7.87
CA LYS A 178 -1.25 29.84 8.60
C LYS A 178 -2.00 30.71 7.58
N ALA A 179 -3.31 30.67 7.36
CA ALA A 179 -4.44 29.90 7.83
C ALA A 179 -5.55 30.06 6.76
N GLY A 180 -6.53 29.17 6.74
CA GLY A 180 -7.71 29.25 5.87
C GLY A 180 -8.74 28.24 6.34
N GLU A 181 -9.49 28.65 7.35
CA GLU A 181 -10.74 28.03 7.81
C GLU A 181 -11.77 28.13 6.69
N ASP A 182 -12.26 26.99 6.22
CA ASP A 182 -13.61 26.85 5.67
C ASP A 182 -14.17 25.56 6.25
N GLY A 183 -15.12 25.72 7.17
CA GLY A 183 -15.79 24.63 7.86
C GLY A 183 -16.84 23.98 6.97
N HIS A 184 -16.75 22.66 6.88
CA HIS A 184 -17.90 21.80 6.64
C HIS A 184 -17.85 20.70 7.70
N GLY A 185 -18.75 20.81 8.67
CA GLY A 185 -18.99 19.76 9.65
C GLY A 185 -19.76 18.63 8.98
N GLU A 186 -19.21 17.42 9.02
CA GLU A 186 -19.99 16.20 8.83
C GLU A 186 -20.24 15.60 10.22
N GLU A 187 -21.50 15.68 10.62
CA GLU A 187 -22.06 15.03 11.78
C GLU A 187 -22.16 13.53 11.51
N ASN A 188 -21.59 12.72 12.41
CA ASN A 188 -21.82 11.29 12.48
C ASN A 188 -23.23 11.05 13.03
N GLU A 189 -24.18 10.69 12.16
CA GLU A 189 -25.45 10.10 12.56
C GLU A 189 -25.59 8.67 12.00
N GLY A 190 -26.13 7.81 12.86
CA GLY A 190 -26.04 6.35 12.78
C GLY A 190 -26.77 5.72 11.60
N GLY A 191 -26.18 4.61 11.11
CA GLY A 191 -26.79 3.76 10.11
C GLY A 191 -28.04 3.05 10.63
N GLU A 192 -29.21 3.46 10.14
CA GLU A 192 -30.43 2.67 10.16
C GLU A 192 -30.34 1.52 9.15
N VAL A 193 -30.57 0.29 9.63
CA VAL A 193 -30.77 -0.91 8.82
C VAL A 193 -32.16 -0.87 8.18
N LYS A 194 -32.23 -0.56 6.88
CA LYS A 194 -33.44 -0.80 6.09
C LYS A 194 -33.51 -2.28 5.74
N ASN A 195 -34.51 -2.98 6.28
CA ASN A 195 -34.91 -4.31 5.84
C ASN A 195 -35.19 -4.25 4.33
N VAL A 196 -34.37 -4.94 3.55
CA VAL A 196 -34.67 -5.20 2.14
C VAL A 196 -35.65 -6.37 2.14
N GLU A 197 -36.91 -6.03 1.91
CA GLU A 197 -37.99 -7.00 1.68
C GLU A 197 -37.60 -7.94 0.54
N GLU A 198 -37.95 -9.20 0.74
CA GLU A 198 -37.63 -10.36 -0.08
C GLU A 198 -37.99 -10.12 -1.55
N ILE A 199 -36.98 -10.09 -2.43
CA ILE A 199 -37.20 -10.15 -3.87
C ILE A 199 -37.54 -11.61 -4.20
N GLY A 200 -38.83 -11.92 -4.15
CA GLY A 200 -39.37 -13.19 -4.64
C GLY A 200 -39.16 -13.31 -6.16
N LEU A 201 -38.68 -14.48 -6.59
CA LEU A 201 -38.67 -14.89 -8.00
C LEU A 201 -40.13 -15.03 -8.47
N VAL A 202 -40.58 -14.11 -9.32
CA VAL A 202 -41.82 -14.26 -10.09
C VAL A 202 -41.48 -15.10 -11.31
N ILE A 203 -42.00 -16.33 -11.35
CA ILE A 203 -41.99 -17.18 -12.53
C ILE A 203 -43.31 -16.88 -13.25
N GLU A 204 -43.23 -16.26 -14.42
CA GLU A 204 -44.36 -16.17 -15.35
C GLU A 204 -44.42 -17.51 -16.11
N ASP A 205 -45.45 -18.31 -15.80
CA ASP A 205 -45.84 -19.47 -16.61
C ASP A 205 -46.64 -18.93 -17.81
N ASP A 206 -46.01 -18.89 -18.99
CA ASP A 206 -46.69 -18.66 -20.27
C ASP A 206 -47.27 -19.99 -20.80
N ASP A 207 -48.60 -20.04 -20.89
CA ASP A 207 -49.38 -21.00 -21.71
C ASP A 207 -49.42 -20.57 -23.18
#